data_AF-A0A168T724-F1
#
_entry.id   AF-A0A168T724-F1
#
_cell.length_a   1.000
_cell.length_b   1.000
_cell.length_c   1.000
_cell.angle_alpha   90.00
_cell.angle_beta   90.00
_cell.angle_gamma   90.00
#
_symmetry.space_group_name_H-M   'P 1'
#
loop_
_entity.id
_entity.type
_entity.pdbx_description
1 polymer ?
#
loop_
_entity_poly.entity_id
_entity_poly.type
_entity_poly.pdbx_seq_one_letter_code
_entity_poly.pdbx_strand_id
1 'polypeptide(L)'
;MTDINLHALGEEYQQLRHVTAGKGSDEQQEKKYLVLNTIVEQLGLPGTPAADILSTLGKPDELVPLLQHDASAMMMPGPVMGGSSTAARPPYYFVYYNKGKHDYFYFKIDSVKETLRPFLPQRYRLATRWSLLYSLDQHGISLTTLYRLVKNNKGPCLLAIKDADDQVFGAFLNESLKPGTHYYGTGECFLWRNTTNGLKAYAWTGMNEYMILSEHEFIAIGGGDGKFGLWINGDLDKGYSTSCPTFNNEPLAGQPEFNCIELEIWGFRI
;
A
#
# COMPACT_ATOMS: atom_id res chain seq x y z
N MET A 1 24.79 19.13 -0.32
CA MET A 1 23.47 19.01 0.33
C MET A 1 23.76 18.61 1.76
N THR A 2 23.40 19.46 2.71
CA THR A 2 23.51 19.20 4.14
C THR A 2 22.61 18.01 4.48
N ASP A 3 23.14 16.97 5.10
CA ASP A 3 22.33 15.87 5.63
C ASP A 3 21.41 16.46 6.71
N ILE A 4 20.12 16.54 6.39
CA ILE A 4 19.10 17.02 7.33
C ILE A 4 18.93 15.96 8.42
N ASN A 5 19.29 16.30 9.64
CA ASN A 5 19.16 15.39 10.78
C ASN A 5 17.70 15.34 11.24
N LEU A 6 16.97 14.33 10.74
CA LEU A 6 15.55 14.13 11.02
C LEU A 6 15.26 13.90 12.51
N HIS A 7 16.18 13.26 13.23
CA HIS A 7 16.04 13.02 14.67
C HIS A 7 16.06 14.33 15.46
N ALA A 8 17.02 15.22 15.15
CA ALA A 8 17.12 16.52 15.78
C ALA A 8 15.89 17.41 15.49
N LEU A 9 15.38 17.38 14.25
CA LEU A 9 14.13 18.07 13.89
C LEU A 9 12.93 17.50 14.66
N GLY A 10 12.87 16.18 14.83
CA GLY A 10 11.83 15.52 15.65
C GLY A 10 11.86 16.00 17.10
N GLU A 11 13.03 16.01 17.74
CA GLU A 11 13.19 16.52 19.11
C GLU A 11 12.81 18.00 19.23
N GLU A 12 13.22 18.82 18.27
CA GLU A 12 12.90 20.24 18.22
C GLU A 12 11.39 20.47 18.05
N TYR A 13 10.74 19.68 17.22
CA TYR A 13 9.28 19.69 17.09
C TYR A 13 8.60 19.29 18.41
N GLN A 14 9.06 18.24 19.10
CA GLN A 14 8.46 17.83 20.38
C GLN A 14 8.53 18.96 21.42
N GLN A 15 9.62 19.72 21.44
CA GLN A 15 9.75 20.90 22.30
C GLN A 15 8.77 22.01 21.91
N LEU A 16 8.54 22.21 20.61
CA LEU A 16 7.66 23.29 20.12
C LEU A 16 6.19 22.88 20.01
N ARG A 17 5.84 21.61 20.21
CA ARG A 17 4.49 21.07 19.95
C ARG A 17 3.38 21.82 20.68
N HIS A 18 3.65 22.28 21.90
CA HIS A 18 2.70 23.01 22.74
C HIS A 18 2.48 24.48 22.35
N VAL A 19 3.35 25.03 21.49
CA VAL A 19 3.23 26.39 20.95
C VAL A 19 2.01 26.43 20.01
N THR A 20 1.06 27.29 20.34
CA THR A 20 -0.25 27.41 19.66
C THR A 20 -0.59 28.88 19.46
N ALA A 21 -1.60 29.18 18.63
CA ALA A 21 -2.03 30.56 18.40
C ALA A 21 -2.38 31.25 19.75
N GLY A 22 -1.67 32.33 20.08
CA GLY A 22 -1.82 33.07 21.34
C GLY A 22 -1.05 32.50 22.54
N LYS A 23 -0.24 31.44 22.36
CA LYS A 23 0.68 30.89 23.37
C LYS A 23 2.07 30.65 22.78
N GLY A 24 3.03 31.48 23.16
CA GLY A 24 4.43 31.47 22.68
C GLY A 24 4.82 32.80 22.03
N SER A 25 6.12 33.00 21.76
CA SER A 25 6.57 34.14 20.96
C SER A 25 6.33 33.90 19.47
N ASP A 26 6.20 34.97 18.68
CA ASP A 26 6.08 34.88 17.22
C ASP A 26 7.24 34.07 16.60
N GLU A 27 8.45 34.24 17.15
CA GLU A 27 9.65 33.51 16.76
C GLU A 27 9.53 31.99 17.01
N GLN A 28 9.00 31.57 18.17
CA GLN A 28 8.79 30.15 18.46
C GLN A 28 7.78 29.52 17.49
N GLN A 29 6.80 30.30 17.05
CA GLN A 29 5.76 29.82 16.17
C GLN A 29 6.21 29.75 14.71
N GLU A 30 6.99 30.72 14.25
CA GLU A 30 7.68 30.65 12.96
C GLU A 30 8.66 29.47 12.92
N LYS A 31 9.40 29.26 14.01
CA LYS A 31 10.30 28.12 14.16
C LYS A 31 9.56 26.79 14.08
N LYS A 32 8.41 26.65 14.77
CA LYS A 32 7.56 25.45 14.69
C LYS A 32 7.12 25.16 13.25
N TYR A 33 6.69 26.19 12.52
CA TYR A 33 6.28 26.06 11.13
C TYR A 33 7.44 25.57 10.24
N LEU A 34 8.62 26.19 10.35
CA LEU A 34 9.79 25.80 9.57
C LEU A 34 10.22 24.35 9.83
N VAL A 35 10.22 23.93 11.09
CA VAL A 35 10.53 22.56 11.48
C VAL A 35 9.50 21.59 10.89
N LEU A 36 8.20 21.86 11.07
CA LEU A 36 7.13 21.04 10.52
C LEU A 36 7.21 20.94 8.99
N ASN A 37 7.39 22.06 8.30
CA ASN A 37 7.51 22.09 6.85
C ASN A 37 8.70 21.26 6.36
N THR A 38 9.85 21.38 7.02
CA THR A 38 11.04 20.58 6.70
C THR A 38 10.80 19.09 6.92
N ILE A 39 10.15 18.71 8.03
CA ILE A 39 9.81 17.30 8.30
C ILE A 39 8.84 16.77 7.24
N VAL A 40 7.84 17.56 6.83
CA VAL A 40 6.87 17.17 5.80
C VAL A 40 7.51 17.07 4.43
N GLU A 41 8.48 17.91 4.07
CA GLU A 41 9.23 17.77 2.82
C GLU A 41 10.02 16.44 2.76
N GLN A 42 10.49 15.94 3.92
CA GLN A 42 11.23 14.69 4.01
C GLN A 42 10.32 13.45 4.13
N LEU A 43 9.28 13.52 4.98
CA LEU A 43 8.39 12.40 5.33
C LEU A 43 7.06 12.41 4.58
N GLY A 44 6.66 13.52 3.95
CA GLY A 44 5.42 13.66 3.19
C GLY A 44 5.46 12.98 1.82
N LEU A 45 6.54 12.25 1.52
CA LEU A 45 6.71 11.50 0.29
C LEU A 45 5.75 10.30 0.27
N PRO A 46 5.21 9.92 -0.90
CA PRO A 46 4.36 8.73 -1.02
C PRO A 46 5.06 7.47 -0.50
N GLY A 47 4.38 6.71 0.36
CA GLY A 47 4.87 5.43 0.88
C GLY A 47 5.75 5.51 2.14
N THR A 48 5.91 6.71 2.74
CA THR A 48 6.52 6.84 4.07
C THR A 48 5.75 6.01 5.11
N PRO A 49 6.43 5.19 5.93
CA PRO A 49 5.78 4.38 6.94
C PRO A 49 5.11 5.26 8.00
N ALA A 50 3.91 4.87 8.44
CA ALA A 50 3.23 5.55 9.55
C ALA A 50 4.10 5.57 10.81
N ALA A 51 4.87 4.51 11.05
CA ALA A 51 5.79 4.39 12.18
C ALA A 51 6.87 5.49 12.20
N ASP A 52 7.45 5.84 11.04
CA ASP A 52 8.52 6.84 10.93
C ASP A 52 7.97 8.26 11.22
N ILE A 53 6.74 8.52 10.79
CA ILE A 53 6.02 9.76 11.09
C ILE A 53 5.74 9.83 12.60
N LEU A 54 5.25 8.74 13.20
CA LEU A 54 4.94 8.68 14.63
C LEU A 54 6.20 8.73 15.51
N SER A 55 7.32 8.14 15.08
CA SER A 55 8.57 8.24 15.85
C SER A 55 9.15 9.64 15.82
N THR A 56 8.94 10.40 14.73
CA THR A 56 9.47 11.76 14.56
C THR A 56 8.55 12.82 15.19
N LEU A 57 7.26 12.79 14.84
CA LEU A 57 6.26 13.79 15.25
C LEU A 57 5.44 13.35 16.47
N GLY A 58 5.53 12.10 16.91
CA GLY A 58 4.68 11.57 17.97
C GLY A 58 3.25 11.34 17.50
N LYS A 59 2.36 11.05 18.46
CA LYS A 59 0.92 10.83 18.21
C LYS A 59 0.32 12.02 17.45
N PRO A 60 -0.44 11.83 16.35
CA PRO A 60 -1.12 12.92 15.65
C PRO A 60 -2.17 13.61 16.52
N ASP A 61 -2.50 14.84 16.18
CA ASP A 61 -3.55 15.59 16.88
C ASP A 61 -4.94 15.07 16.46
N GLU A 62 -5.12 14.76 15.18
CA GLU A 62 -6.31 14.08 14.65
C GLU A 62 -5.93 12.97 13.65
N LEU A 63 -6.74 11.92 13.61
CA LEU A 63 -6.70 10.86 12.60
C LEU A 63 -8.03 10.89 11.86
N VAL A 64 -8.03 11.32 10.60
CA VAL A 64 -9.25 11.54 9.82
C VAL A 64 -9.30 10.64 8.58
N PRO A 65 -10.47 10.09 8.21
CA PRO A 65 -10.63 9.28 6.99
C PRO A 65 -10.68 10.13 5.71
N LEU A 66 -10.96 11.43 5.84
CA LEU A 66 -11.01 12.39 4.73
C LEU A 66 -10.62 13.78 5.25
N LEU A 67 -9.84 14.54 4.49
CA LEU A 67 -9.56 15.94 4.81
C LEU A 67 -10.78 16.80 4.43
N GLN A 68 -11.20 17.72 5.29
CA GLN A 68 -12.40 18.55 5.10
C GLN A 68 -12.32 19.56 3.93
N HIS A 69 -11.26 19.54 3.11
CA HIS A 69 -11.03 20.53 2.06
C HIS A 69 -11.38 20.08 0.62
N ASP A 70 -11.78 18.82 0.39
CA ASP A 70 -12.31 18.37 -0.93
C ASP A 70 -13.84 18.57 -1.08
N ALA A 71 -14.46 19.36 -0.21
CA ALA A 71 -15.87 19.73 -0.32
C ALA A 71 -16.10 20.85 -1.34
N SER A 72 -15.78 20.60 -2.62
CA SER A 72 -16.29 21.40 -3.74
C SER A 72 -17.11 20.55 -4.71
N ALA A 73 -18.05 19.77 -4.16
CA ALA A 73 -19.32 19.43 -4.80
C ALA A 73 -20.27 18.81 -3.75
N MET A 74 -20.99 19.65 -3.00
CA MET A 74 -22.20 19.18 -2.31
C MET A 74 -23.24 18.86 -3.40
N MET A 75 -23.27 17.62 -3.89
CA MET A 75 -24.46 17.10 -4.56
C MET A 75 -25.45 16.64 -3.48
N MET A 76 -26.64 17.22 -3.53
CA MET A 76 -27.78 16.96 -2.64
C MET A 76 -28.07 15.45 -2.54
N PRO A 77 -28.42 14.90 -1.38
CA PRO A 77 -28.74 13.49 -1.26
C PRO A 77 -30.11 13.19 -1.90
N GLY A 78 -30.10 12.54 -3.05
CA GLY A 78 -31.25 11.81 -3.58
C GLY A 78 -31.51 10.52 -2.79
N PRO A 79 -32.70 9.91 -2.91
CA PRO A 79 -33.07 8.74 -2.13
C PRO A 79 -32.15 7.56 -2.44
N VAL A 80 -31.48 7.06 -1.40
CA VAL A 80 -30.57 5.90 -1.45
C VAL A 80 -31.41 4.63 -1.55
N MET A 81 -31.46 4.04 -2.75
CA MET A 81 -31.83 2.63 -2.92
C MET A 81 -30.63 1.78 -2.51
N GLY A 82 -30.88 0.79 -1.66
CA GLY A 82 -29.87 0.00 -0.96
C GLY A 82 -28.79 -0.60 -1.87
N GLY A 83 -27.54 -0.26 -1.58
CA GLY A 83 -26.35 -0.98 -2.01
C GLY A 83 -25.44 -1.12 -0.80
N SER A 84 -25.05 -2.34 -0.48
CA SER A 84 -24.04 -2.63 0.55
C SER A 84 -22.70 -2.04 0.11
N SER A 85 -22.38 -0.82 0.57
CA SER A 85 -21.11 -0.18 0.29
C SER A 85 -20.01 -0.82 1.15
N THR A 86 -19.37 -1.87 0.64
CA THR A 86 -18.07 -2.36 1.13
C THR A 86 -16.97 -1.46 0.57
N ALA A 87 -16.99 -0.17 0.94
CA ALA A 87 -15.97 0.77 0.51
C ALA A 87 -14.61 0.33 1.08
N ALA A 88 -13.62 0.16 0.19
CA ALA A 88 -12.21 0.09 0.56
C ALA A 88 -11.94 1.16 1.63
N ARG A 89 -11.36 0.77 2.78
CA ARG A 89 -11.10 1.72 3.87
C ARG A 89 -10.32 2.91 3.29
N PRO A 90 -10.88 4.14 3.33
CA PRO A 90 -10.20 5.28 2.76
C PRO A 90 -8.85 5.47 3.46
N PRO A 91 -7.83 5.98 2.75
CA PRO A 91 -6.56 6.31 3.38
C PRO A 91 -6.84 7.24 4.55
N TYR A 92 -6.28 6.91 5.71
CA TYR A 92 -6.39 7.78 6.88
C TYR A 92 -5.29 8.82 6.82
N TYR A 93 -5.56 10.01 7.36
CA TYR A 93 -4.60 11.10 7.40
C TYR A 93 -4.20 11.34 8.84
N PHE A 94 -2.89 11.37 9.10
CA PHE A 94 -2.36 11.93 10.34
C PHE A 94 -2.33 13.45 10.18
N VAL A 95 -3.02 14.17 11.06
CA VAL A 95 -3.10 15.63 11.04
C VAL A 95 -2.36 16.20 12.24
N TYR A 96 -1.50 17.19 11.98
CA TYR A 96 -0.71 17.92 12.97
C TYR A 96 -0.97 19.42 12.85
N TYR A 97 -1.46 20.05 13.91
CA TYR A 97 -1.83 21.46 13.88
C TYR A 97 -0.63 22.38 14.14
N ASN A 98 -0.47 23.38 13.27
CA ASN A 98 0.48 24.46 13.46
C ASN A 98 -0.14 25.60 14.27
N LYS A 99 -1.18 26.26 13.72
CA LYS A 99 -1.93 27.37 14.36
C LYS A 99 -3.43 27.09 14.42
N GLY A 100 -3.85 26.33 15.42
CA GLY A 100 -5.27 25.96 15.58
C GLY A 100 -5.75 25.05 14.45
N LYS A 101 -7.08 24.85 14.34
CA LYS A 101 -7.65 23.79 13.50
C LYS A 101 -7.61 24.03 11.98
N HIS A 102 -7.33 25.25 11.54
CA HIS A 102 -7.34 25.64 10.12
C HIS A 102 -5.93 25.71 9.49
N ASP A 103 -4.88 25.58 10.29
CA ASP A 103 -3.49 25.58 9.83
C ASP A 103 -2.83 24.28 10.29
N TYR A 104 -2.73 23.32 9.36
CA TYR A 104 -2.29 21.96 9.66
C TYR A 104 -1.43 21.37 8.55
N PHE A 105 -0.58 20.44 8.96
CA PHE A 105 0.16 19.53 8.09
C PHE A 105 -0.47 18.15 8.17
N TYR A 106 -0.43 17.39 7.07
CA TYR A 106 -0.98 16.05 7.04
C TYR A 106 -0.08 15.04 6.34
N PHE A 107 -0.21 13.77 6.74
CA PHE A 107 0.41 12.64 6.07
C PHE A 107 -0.67 11.65 5.64
N LYS A 108 -0.71 11.33 4.34
CA LYS A 108 -1.62 10.30 3.81
C LYS A 108 -1.08 8.92 4.16
N ILE A 109 -1.79 8.20 5.00
CA ILE A 109 -1.43 6.84 5.42
C ILE A 109 -2.20 5.84 4.56
N ASP A 110 -1.43 5.00 3.88
CA ASP A 110 -1.96 3.87 3.13
C ASP A 110 -2.22 2.70 4.09
N SER A 111 -3.47 2.56 4.51
CA SER A 111 -3.89 1.54 5.49
C SER A 111 -3.55 0.12 5.03
N VAL A 112 -3.49 -0.15 3.72
CA VAL A 112 -3.19 -1.49 3.20
C VAL A 112 -1.69 -1.77 3.33
N LYS A 113 -0.83 -0.81 2.96
CA LYS A 113 0.62 -0.96 3.10
C LYS A 113 1.06 -1.16 4.55
N GLU A 114 0.47 -0.40 5.47
CA GLU A 114 0.76 -0.52 6.90
C GLU A 114 0.29 -1.84 7.50
N THR A 115 -0.90 -2.33 7.10
CA THR A 115 -1.41 -3.63 7.57
C THR A 115 -0.68 -4.81 6.94
N LEU A 116 -0.10 -4.65 5.74
CA LEU A 116 0.75 -5.65 5.09
C LEU A 116 2.15 -5.74 5.68
N ARG A 117 2.71 -4.62 6.15
CA ARG A 117 4.11 -4.51 6.60
C ARG A 117 4.51 -5.59 7.62
N PRO A 118 3.69 -5.97 8.63
CA PRO A 118 4.03 -7.04 9.57
C PRO A 118 4.18 -8.43 8.92
N PHE A 119 3.52 -8.69 7.79
CA PHE A 119 3.57 -9.97 7.08
C PHE A 119 4.78 -10.08 6.15
N LEU A 120 5.41 -8.97 5.79
CA LEU A 120 6.61 -8.98 4.97
C LEU A 120 7.77 -9.69 5.70
N PRO A 121 8.71 -10.31 4.96
CA PRO A 121 9.95 -10.79 5.54
C PRO A 121 10.68 -9.67 6.30
N GLN A 122 11.33 -10.01 7.42
CA GLN A 122 11.88 -9.04 8.39
C GLN A 122 12.76 -7.96 7.73
N ARG A 123 13.58 -8.34 6.74
CA ARG A 123 14.44 -7.40 6.00
C ARG A 123 13.66 -6.34 5.20
N TYR A 124 12.47 -6.66 4.71
CA TYR A 124 11.62 -5.72 3.95
C TYR A 124 10.66 -4.93 4.85
N ARG A 125 10.48 -5.32 6.12
CA ARG A 125 9.73 -4.51 7.10
C ARG A 125 10.41 -3.17 7.38
N LEU A 126 11.73 -3.14 7.23
CA LEU A 126 12.56 -1.95 7.37
C LEU A 126 12.68 -1.13 6.08
N ALA A 127 12.10 -1.60 4.96
CA ALA A 127 12.12 -0.84 3.72
C ALA A 127 11.37 0.48 3.95
N THR A 128 12.12 1.58 3.92
CA THR A 128 11.58 2.92 4.16
C THR A 128 10.64 3.32 3.04
N ARG A 129 10.81 2.78 1.83
CA ARG A 129 10.06 3.23 0.65
C ARG A 129 9.62 2.09 -0.26
N TRP A 130 8.36 2.16 -0.66
CA TRP A 130 7.79 1.29 -1.69
C TRP A 130 7.75 2.10 -2.99
N SER A 131 8.32 1.54 -4.05
CA SER A 131 8.38 2.15 -5.37
C SER A 131 7.31 1.55 -6.26
N LEU A 132 6.41 2.36 -6.80
CA LEU A 132 5.51 1.88 -7.86
C LEU A 132 6.36 1.51 -9.08
N LEU A 133 6.24 0.27 -9.56
CA LEU A 133 6.93 -0.25 -10.74
C LEU A 133 5.99 -0.35 -11.94
N TYR A 134 4.72 -0.64 -11.68
CA TYR A 134 3.69 -0.80 -12.70
C TYR A 134 2.32 -0.48 -12.10
N SER A 135 1.44 0.09 -12.92
CA SER A 135 0.03 0.35 -12.59
C SER A 135 -0.76 0.36 -13.91
N LEU A 136 -1.95 -0.25 -13.92
CA LEU A 136 -2.83 -0.24 -15.11
C LEU A 136 -3.18 1.19 -15.55
N ASP A 137 -3.44 2.07 -14.59
CA ASP A 137 -3.81 3.47 -14.84
C ASP A 137 -2.69 4.24 -15.57
N GLN A 138 -1.43 4.00 -15.18
CA GLN A 138 -0.29 4.73 -15.73
C GLN A 138 0.33 4.06 -16.96
N HIS A 139 0.20 2.74 -17.11
CA HIS A 139 1.00 1.96 -18.08
C HIS A 139 0.17 1.09 -19.02
N GLY A 140 -1.16 1.05 -18.85
CA GLY A 140 -2.08 0.26 -19.66
C GLY A 140 -2.22 -1.19 -19.20
N ILE A 141 -2.91 -1.99 -20.01
CA ILE A 141 -3.37 -3.36 -19.67
C ILE A 141 -2.57 -4.47 -20.39
N SER A 142 -1.25 -4.32 -20.50
CA SER A 142 -0.42 -5.25 -21.29
C SER A 142 0.61 -5.96 -20.41
N LEU A 143 0.50 -7.28 -20.30
CA LEU A 143 1.47 -8.10 -19.58
C LEU A 143 2.90 -8.00 -20.13
N THR A 144 3.05 -7.81 -21.45
CA THR A 144 4.36 -7.52 -22.07
C THR A 144 4.95 -6.22 -21.55
N THR A 145 4.12 -5.18 -21.38
CA THR A 145 4.55 -3.90 -20.82
C THR A 145 4.91 -4.03 -19.35
N LEU A 146 4.13 -4.79 -18.58
CA LEU A 146 4.44 -5.12 -17.19
C LEU A 146 5.84 -5.75 -17.08
N TYR A 147 6.11 -6.84 -17.81
CA TYR A 147 7.42 -7.50 -17.76
C TYR A 147 8.57 -6.57 -18.12
N ARG A 148 8.40 -5.71 -19.13
CA ARG A 148 9.42 -4.74 -19.54
C ARG A 148 9.76 -3.75 -18.42
N LEU A 149 8.77 -3.29 -17.67
CA LEU A 149 8.95 -2.28 -16.61
C LEU A 149 9.52 -2.88 -15.33
N VAL A 150 9.11 -4.09 -14.95
CA VAL A 150 9.59 -4.74 -13.71
C VAL A 150 10.95 -5.44 -13.87
N LYS A 151 11.41 -5.70 -15.11
CA LYS A 151 12.66 -6.43 -15.40
C LYS A 151 13.91 -5.91 -14.67
N ASN A 152 14.00 -4.60 -14.47
CA ASN A 152 15.17 -3.98 -13.84
C ASN A 152 15.12 -4.01 -12.31
N ASN A 153 13.98 -4.40 -11.72
CA ASN A 153 13.87 -4.57 -10.28
C ASN A 153 14.49 -5.93 -9.89
N LYS A 154 15.66 -5.89 -9.24
CA LYS A 154 16.36 -7.10 -8.76
C LYS A 154 15.91 -7.53 -7.35
N GLY A 155 14.68 -7.15 -6.96
CA GLY A 155 14.17 -7.35 -5.61
C GLY A 155 12.80 -8.02 -5.59
N PRO A 156 12.26 -8.26 -4.39
CA PRO A 156 10.88 -8.67 -4.24
C PRO A 156 9.93 -7.60 -4.78
N CYS A 157 8.72 -8.03 -5.05
CA CYS A 157 7.63 -7.11 -5.39
C CYS A 157 6.34 -7.54 -4.71
N LEU A 158 5.47 -6.56 -4.48
CA LEU A 158 4.11 -6.76 -4.05
C LEU A 158 3.19 -6.53 -5.24
N LEU A 159 2.44 -7.56 -5.61
CA LEU A 159 1.30 -7.47 -6.50
C LEU A 159 0.07 -7.10 -5.67
N ALA A 160 -0.62 -6.03 -6.06
CA ALA A 160 -1.91 -5.63 -5.53
C ALA A 160 -2.91 -5.52 -6.68
N ILE A 161 -4.10 -6.07 -6.47
CA ILE A 161 -5.21 -6.08 -7.40
C ILE A 161 -6.42 -5.53 -6.66
N LYS A 162 -7.17 -4.67 -7.36
CA LYS A 162 -8.51 -4.26 -6.99
C LYS A 162 -9.48 -4.75 -8.04
N ASP A 163 -10.51 -5.46 -7.62
CA ASP A 163 -11.55 -5.95 -8.53
C ASP A 163 -12.75 -4.97 -8.65
N ALA A 164 -13.72 -5.36 -9.47
CA ALA A 164 -14.95 -4.61 -9.70
C ALA A 164 -15.89 -4.53 -8.47
N ASP A 165 -15.67 -5.39 -7.47
CA ASP A 165 -16.44 -5.45 -6.22
C ASP A 165 -15.69 -4.71 -5.07
N ASP A 166 -14.73 -3.85 -5.42
CA ASP A 166 -13.86 -3.09 -4.51
C ASP A 166 -13.02 -3.96 -3.54
N GLN A 167 -12.85 -5.25 -3.82
CA GLN A 167 -11.97 -6.12 -3.04
C GLN A 167 -10.52 -5.89 -3.42
N VAL A 168 -9.66 -5.79 -2.40
CA VAL A 168 -8.22 -5.57 -2.56
C VAL A 168 -7.45 -6.80 -2.08
N PHE A 169 -6.68 -7.39 -2.96
CA PHE A 169 -5.93 -8.62 -2.69
C PHE A 169 -4.69 -8.71 -3.58
N GLY A 170 -3.87 -9.74 -3.37
CA GLY A 170 -2.73 -9.97 -4.24
C GLY A 170 -1.72 -10.92 -3.63
N ALA A 171 -0.44 -10.66 -3.92
CA ALA A 171 0.65 -11.50 -3.50
C ALA A 171 1.92 -10.71 -3.17
N PHE A 172 2.69 -11.18 -2.21
CA PHE A 172 4.10 -10.83 -2.10
C PHE A 172 4.93 -11.88 -2.83
N LEU A 173 5.83 -11.41 -3.68
CA LEU A 173 6.73 -12.22 -4.49
C LEU A 173 8.17 -11.91 -4.08
N ASN A 174 8.95 -12.95 -3.78
CA ASN A 174 10.35 -12.78 -3.37
C ASN A 174 11.27 -12.35 -4.53
N GLU A 175 10.81 -12.51 -5.77
CA GLU A 175 11.48 -12.11 -7.00
C GLU A 175 10.54 -11.28 -7.89
N SER A 176 11.10 -10.53 -8.84
CA SER A 176 10.29 -9.81 -9.83
C SER A 176 9.72 -10.73 -10.91
N LEU A 177 8.58 -10.33 -11.47
CA LEU A 177 7.88 -11.09 -12.51
C LEU A 177 8.73 -11.22 -13.79
N LYS A 178 8.89 -12.44 -14.29
CA LYS A 178 9.71 -12.74 -15.47
C LYS A 178 9.04 -13.84 -16.32
N PRO A 179 8.89 -13.64 -17.64
CA PRO A 179 8.26 -14.65 -18.48
C PRO A 179 9.07 -15.95 -18.46
N GLY A 180 8.41 -17.08 -18.21
CA GLY A 180 9.04 -18.40 -18.16
C GLY A 180 8.01 -19.52 -18.03
N THR A 181 8.35 -20.70 -18.55
CA THR A 181 7.47 -21.89 -18.57
C THR A 181 7.58 -22.78 -17.33
N HIS A 182 8.31 -22.33 -16.32
CA HIS A 182 8.59 -23.11 -15.10
C HIS A 182 8.27 -22.28 -13.88
N TYR A 183 7.87 -22.95 -12.81
CA TYR A 183 7.71 -22.30 -11.51
C TYR A 183 9.05 -21.77 -11.00
N TYR A 184 9.00 -20.60 -10.38
CA TYR A 184 10.12 -19.98 -9.67
C TYR A 184 9.60 -19.29 -8.40
N GLY A 185 10.50 -18.67 -7.63
CA GLY A 185 10.22 -18.10 -6.33
C GLY A 185 10.59 -19.04 -5.18
N THR A 186 10.43 -18.55 -3.96
CA THR A 186 10.72 -19.29 -2.72
C THR A 186 9.51 -19.28 -1.78
N GLY A 187 9.59 -20.05 -0.70
CA GLY A 187 8.60 -20.09 0.37
C GLY A 187 8.38 -18.78 1.13
N GLU A 188 9.10 -17.71 0.80
CA GLU A 188 8.80 -16.37 1.30
C GLU A 188 7.63 -15.69 0.58
N CYS A 189 7.21 -16.24 -0.57
CA CYS A 189 5.99 -15.80 -1.23
C CYS A 189 4.78 -16.06 -0.34
N PHE A 190 3.80 -15.18 -0.41
CA PHE A 190 2.52 -15.38 0.25
C PHE A 190 1.41 -14.66 -0.52
N LEU A 191 0.20 -15.19 -0.43
CA LEU A 191 -1.00 -14.51 -0.91
C LEU A 191 -1.59 -13.67 0.22
N TRP A 192 -2.30 -12.61 -0.12
CA TRP A 192 -2.99 -11.80 0.88
C TRP A 192 -4.30 -11.25 0.33
N ARG A 193 -5.23 -10.96 1.24
CA ARG A 193 -6.45 -10.21 0.92
C ARG A 193 -6.82 -9.28 2.06
N ASN A 194 -7.37 -8.14 1.71
CA ASN A 194 -7.99 -7.24 2.65
C ASN A 194 -9.43 -7.71 2.91
N THR A 195 -9.83 -7.80 4.18
CA THR A 195 -11.21 -8.13 4.56
C THR A 195 -11.75 -7.07 5.51
N THR A 196 -13.06 -7.06 5.74
CA THR A 196 -13.68 -6.15 6.73
C THR A 196 -13.09 -6.30 8.13
N ASN A 197 -12.59 -7.49 8.46
CA ASN A 197 -12.01 -7.83 9.77
C ASN A 197 -10.48 -7.62 9.82
N GLY A 198 -9.89 -7.04 8.78
CA GLY A 198 -8.46 -6.82 8.65
C GLY A 198 -7.82 -7.67 7.55
N LEU A 199 -6.51 -7.51 7.43
CA LEU A 199 -5.74 -8.19 6.40
C LEU A 199 -5.47 -9.65 6.77
N LYS A 200 -5.69 -10.56 5.83
CA LYS A 200 -5.38 -11.98 5.96
C LYS A 200 -4.26 -12.33 4.98
N ALA A 201 -3.16 -12.89 5.48
CA ALA A 201 -2.06 -13.40 4.67
C ALA A 201 -2.03 -14.94 4.74
N TYR A 202 -1.68 -15.56 3.62
CA TYR A 202 -1.61 -17.00 3.41
C TYR A 202 -0.18 -17.37 3.05
N ALA A 203 0.57 -17.78 4.06
CA ALA A 203 1.96 -18.19 3.91
C ALA A 203 2.08 -19.55 3.22
N TRP A 204 3.28 -19.84 2.72
CA TRP A 204 3.58 -21.15 2.15
C TRP A 204 3.33 -22.30 3.14
N THR A 205 2.68 -23.36 2.66
CA THR A 205 2.31 -24.54 3.44
C THR A 205 3.42 -25.58 3.58
N GLY A 206 4.45 -25.51 2.73
CA GLY A 206 5.47 -26.56 2.62
C GLY A 206 5.06 -27.75 1.72
N MET A 207 3.86 -27.74 1.12
CA MET A 207 3.35 -28.90 0.38
C MET A 207 3.96 -29.09 -1.02
N ASN A 208 4.35 -27.99 -1.68
CA ASN A 208 5.01 -27.98 -3.00
C ASN A 208 5.75 -26.65 -3.22
N GLU A 209 6.50 -26.52 -4.31
CA GLU A 209 7.27 -25.31 -4.66
C GLU A 209 6.68 -24.53 -5.85
N TYR A 210 5.36 -24.64 -6.08
CA TYR A 210 4.66 -24.00 -7.20
C TYR A 210 4.30 -22.54 -6.89
N MET A 211 5.31 -21.70 -6.60
CA MET A 211 5.11 -20.34 -6.08
C MET A 211 4.64 -19.37 -7.16
N ILE A 212 5.42 -19.18 -8.22
CA ILE A 212 5.15 -18.19 -9.27
C ILE A 212 5.33 -18.86 -10.62
N LEU A 213 4.33 -18.76 -11.48
CA LEU A 213 4.39 -19.15 -12.89
C LEU A 213 3.88 -17.98 -13.71
N SER A 214 4.75 -17.30 -14.44
CA SER A 214 4.38 -16.12 -15.22
C SER A 214 4.81 -16.33 -16.66
N GLU A 215 3.84 -16.52 -17.55
CA GLU A 215 4.02 -16.77 -18.98
C GLU A 215 3.66 -15.52 -19.81
N HIS A 216 3.74 -15.61 -21.13
CA HIS A 216 3.35 -14.49 -22.00
C HIS A 216 1.84 -14.19 -21.94
N GLU A 217 1.03 -15.21 -21.68
CA GLU A 217 -0.44 -15.15 -21.73
C GLU A 217 -1.10 -15.04 -20.34
N PHE A 218 -0.35 -15.23 -19.25
CA PHE A 218 -0.90 -15.14 -17.90
C PHE A 218 0.18 -15.00 -16.82
N ILE A 219 -0.24 -14.56 -15.64
CA ILE A 219 0.51 -14.71 -14.39
C ILE A 219 -0.30 -15.59 -13.44
N ALA A 220 0.36 -16.55 -12.81
CA ALA A 220 -0.21 -17.43 -11.80
C ALA A 220 0.68 -17.48 -10.56
N ILE A 221 0.06 -17.50 -9.39
CA ILE A 221 0.71 -17.49 -8.09
C ILE A 221 0.05 -18.54 -7.20
N GLY A 222 0.85 -19.50 -6.74
CA GLY A 222 0.40 -20.66 -5.97
C GLY A 222 -0.29 -21.68 -6.85
N GLY A 223 0.33 -22.83 -7.08
CA GLY A 223 -0.21 -23.90 -7.92
C GLY A 223 -0.56 -25.18 -7.16
N GLY A 224 -0.96 -26.20 -7.91
CA GLY A 224 -1.24 -27.54 -7.40
C GLY A 224 -2.69 -27.97 -7.62
N ASP A 225 -2.91 -29.27 -7.77
CA ASP A 225 -4.22 -29.88 -8.05
C ASP A 225 -4.96 -29.26 -9.25
N GLY A 226 -4.22 -28.77 -10.25
CA GLY A 226 -4.78 -28.11 -11.45
C GLY A 226 -5.42 -26.75 -11.18
N LYS A 227 -5.13 -26.13 -10.02
CA LYS A 227 -5.71 -24.85 -9.59
C LYS A 227 -4.62 -23.84 -9.26
N PHE A 228 -5.01 -22.57 -9.28
CA PHE A 228 -4.16 -21.46 -8.90
C PHE A 228 -4.75 -20.66 -7.73
N GLY A 229 -3.88 -20.26 -6.81
CA GLY A 229 -4.19 -19.36 -5.71
C GLY A 229 -4.60 -17.98 -6.22
N LEU A 230 -3.88 -17.49 -7.22
CA LEU A 230 -4.21 -16.30 -8.00
C LEU A 230 -3.76 -16.52 -9.45
N TRP A 231 -4.61 -16.21 -10.41
CA TRP A 231 -4.33 -16.24 -11.83
C TRP A 231 -4.91 -14.99 -12.49
N ILE A 232 -4.20 -14.40 -13.44
CA ILE A 232 -4.66 -13.27 -14.26
C ILE A 232 -4.17 -13.44 -15.70
N ASN A 233 -5.01 -13.10 -16.67
CA ASN A 233 -4.70 -13.21 -18.10
C ASN A 233 -3.70 -12.14 -18.58
N GLY A 234 -3.22 -12.29 -19.82
CA GLY A 234 -2.26 -11.40 -20.46
C GLY A 234 -2.77 -9.97 -20.72
N ASP A 235 -4.09 -9.82 -20.81
CA ASP A 235 -4.77 -8.53 -20.93
C ASP A 235 -5.04 -7.87 -19.57
N LEU A 236 -4.66 -8.51 -18.46
CA LEU A 236 -4.75 -7.98 -17.10
C LEU A 236 -6.16 -7.48 -16.70
N ASP A 237 -7.21 -8.00 -17.31
CA ASP A 237 -8.60 -7.58 -17.09
C ASP A 237 -9.44 -8.68 -16.42
N LYS A 238 -9.02 -9.95 -16.52
CA LYS A 238 -9.75 -11.11 -15.99
C LYS A 238 -8.83 -12.03 -15.21
N GLY A 239 -9.33 -12.50 -14.08
CA GLY A 239 -8.59 -13.44 -13.26
C GLY A 239 -9.45 -14.42 -12.49
N TYR A 240 -8.76 -15.39 -11.91
CA TYR A 240 -9.34 -16.42 -11.07
C TYR A 240 -8.52 -16.58 -9.79
N SER A 241 -9.18 -16.84 -8.68
CA SER A 241 -8.53 -17.15 -7.40
C SER A 241 -9.26 -18.30 -6.72
N THR A 242 -8.55 -19.40 -6.54
CA THR A 242 -9.11 -20.61 -5.92
C THR A 242 -8.20 -21.09 -4.79
N SER A 243 -8.68 -22.05 -4.00
CA SER A 243 -7.81 -22.70 -3.02
C SER A 243 -6.76 -23.55 -3.73
N CYS A 244 -5.49 -23.39 -3.34
CA CYS A 244 -4.38 -24.17 -3.84
C CYS A 244 -3.57 -24.83 -2.70
N PRO A 245 -2.92 -25.98 -2.93
CA PRO A 245 -2.07 -26.62 -1.92
C PRO A 245 -0.87 -25.78 -1.48
N THR A 246 -0.32 -24.91 -2.35
CA THR A 246 0.86 -24.08 -2.02
C THR A 246 0.62 -23.14 -0.85
N PHE A 247 -0.57 -22.55 -0.75
CA PHE A 247 -0.88 -21.52 0.26
C PHE A 247 -2.09 -21.86 1.15
N ASN A 248 -2.84 -22.91 0.82
CA ASN A 248 -4.11 -23.26 1.47
C ASN A 248 -5.03 -22.03 1.64
N ASN A 249 -5.08 -21.20 0.61
CA ASN A 249 -5.83 -19.96 0.63
C ASN A 249 -7.31 -20.19 0.37
N GLU A 250 -8.13 -19.24 0.79
CA GLU A 250 -9.50 -19.08 0.29
C GLU A 250 -9.46 -18.25 -1.02
N PRO A 251 -10.54 -18.25 -1.83
CA PRO A 251 -10.68 -17.29 -2.91
C PRO A 251 -10.43 -15.86 -2.44
N LEU A 252 -9.46 -15.18 -3.06
CA LEU A 252 -8.94 -13.90 -2.60
C LEU A 252 -9.95 -12.76 -2.83
N ALA A 253 -10.66 -12.81 -3.97
CA ALA A 253 -11.75 -11.89 -4.33
C ALA A 253 -13.08 -12.22 -3.64
N GLY A 254 -13.12 -13.20 -2.72
CA GLY A 254 -14.35 -13.72 -2.13
C GLY A 254 -15.13 -14.67 -3.06
N GLN A 255 -15.02 -14.49 -4.38
CA GLN A 255 -15.50 -15.42 -5.42
C GLN A 255 -14.34 -15.99 -6.24
N PRO A 256 -14.53 -17.12 -6.96
CA PRO A 256 -13.49 -17.74 -7.76
C PRO A 256 -13.03 -16.93 -8.98
N GLU A 257 -13.91 -16.11 -9.56
CA GLU A 257 -13.62 -15.28 -10.74
C GLU A 257 -13.69 -13.81 -10.35
N PHE A 258 -12.87 -12.97 -10.98
CA PHE A 258 -12.92 -11.52 -10.76
C PHE A 258 -12.56 -10.75 -12.04
N ASN A 259 -13.13 -9.55 -12.17
CA ASN A 259 -12.73 -8.56 -13.17
C ASN A 259 -11.73 -7.60 -12.52
N CYS A 260 -10.53 -7.51 -13.07
CA CYS A 260 -9.48 -6.63 -12.57
C CYS A 260 -9.74 -5.19 -13.03
N ILE A 261 -9.84 -4.26 -12.08
CA ILE A 261 -10.02 -2.83 -12.35
C ILE A 261 -8.72 -2.07 -12.17
N GLU A 262 -8.00 -2.37 -11.08
CA GLU A 262 -6.67 -1.82 -10.82
C GLU A 262 -5.70 -2.96 -10.53
N LEU A 263 -4.49 -2.85 -11.06
CA LEU A 263 -3.37 -3.71 -10.72
C LEU A 263 -2.14 -2.86 -10.58
N GLU A 264 -1.43 -3.04 -9.46
CA GLU A 264 -0.18 -2.36 -9.17
C GLU A 264 0.90 -3.37 -8.78
N ILE A 265 2.13 -3.09 -9.21
CA ILE A 265 3.33 -3.78 -8.76
C ILE A 265 4.19 -2.79 -7.99
N TRP A 266 4.48 -3.10 -6.73
CA TRP A 266 5.30 -2.28 -5.85
C TRP A 266 6.62 -2.99 -5.55
N GLY A 267 7.75 -2.33 -5.80
CA GLY A 267 9.08 -2.78 -5.40
C GLY A 267 9.49 -2.23 -4.04
N PHE A 268 10.40 -2.93 -3.37
CA PHE A 268 10.95 -2.51 -2.07
C PHE A 268 12.34 -1.92 -2.26
N ARG A 269 12.56 -0.69 -1.79
CA ARG A 269 13.89 -0.09 -1.69
C ARG A 269 14.35 -0.14 -0.25
N ILE A 270 15.44 -0.85 -0.01
CA ILE A 270 16.20 -0.86 1.24
C ILE A 270 17.43 0.00 1.03
#